data_AF-B3SGQ7-F1
#
_entry.id   AF-B3SGQ7-F1
#
_cell.length_a   1.000
_cell.length_b   1.000
_cell.length_c   1.000
_cell.angle_alpha   90.00
_cell.angle_beta   90.00
_cell.angle_gamma   90.00
#
_symmetry.space_group_name_H-M   'P 1'
#
loop_
_entity.id
_entity.type
_entity.pdbx_description
1 polymer ?
#
loop_
_entity_poly.entity_id
_entity_poly.type
_entity_poly.pdbx_seq_one_letter_code
_entity_poly.pdbx_strand_id
1 'polypeptide(L)' 'RKVARVRLTSGFEITAYIPGIGHNLQEHSVVLVRGGRVKDLPGVRYHIVRGTLDAVGVKDRQQGRSKYGVKKPK' A
#
# COMPACT_ATOMS: atom_id res chain seq x y z
N ARG A 1 -8.30 -10.65 1.62
CA ARG A 1 -7.59 -9.53 0.95
C ARG A 1 -7.22 -8.49 2.02
N LYS A 2 -6.08 -7.80 1.91
CA LYS A 2 -5.62 -6.85 2.94
C LYS A 2 -5.99 -5.42 2.55
N VAL A 3 -6.75 -4.74 3.39
CA VAL A 3 -7.18 -3.36 3.21
C VAL A 3 -6.91 -2.58 4.49
N ALA A 4 -6.75 -1.27 4.37
CA ALA A 4 -6.64 -0.34 5.48
C ALA A 4 -7.61 0.82 5.28
N ARG A 5 -8.22 1.30 6.37
CA ARG A 5 -8.87 2.60 6.39
C ARG A 5 -7.79 3.66 6.57
N VAL A 6 -7.81 4.66 5.72
CA VAL A 6 -6.83 5.74 5.70
C VAL A 6 -7.59 7.06 5.74
N ARG A 7 -7.22 7.93 6.66
CA ARG A 7 -7.68 9.31 6.68
C ARG A 7 -6.69 10.15 5.86
N LEU A 8 -7.17 10.76 4.79
CA LEU A 8 -6.36 11.65 3.97
C LEU A 8 -6.12 12.98 4.70
N THR A 9 -5.08 13.69 4.29
CA THR A 9 -4.81 15.06 4.74
C THR A 9 -5.97 16.01 4.40
N SER A 10 -6.75 15.71 3.36
CA SER A 10 -7.98 16.42 3.00
C SER A 10 -9.16 16.16 3.94
N GLY A 11 -9.00 15.32 4.97
CA GLY A 11 -10.04 15.00 5.95
C GLY A 11 -10.97 13.85 5.55
N PHE A 12 -10.93 13.41 4.30
CA PHE A 12 -11.73 12.28 3.82
C PHE A 12 -11.18 10.94 4.31
N GLU A 13 -12.08 10.05 4.71
CA GLU A 13 -11.76 8.66 5.00
C GLU A 13 -11.97 7.78 3.78
N ILE A 14 -10.93 7.02 3.43
CA ILE A 14 -10.95 6.12 2.29
C ILE A 14 -10.54 4.72 2.72
N THR A 15 -10.98 3.72 1.95
CA THR A 15 -10.46 2.35 2.08
C THR A 15 -9.44 2.11 0.97
N ALA A 16 -8.22 1.77 1.36
CA ALA A 16 -7.12 1.51 0.45
C ALA A 16 -6.64 0.05 0.55
N TYR A 17 -6.28 -0.52 -0.59
CA TYR A 17 -5.72 -1.86 -0.68
C TYR A 17 -4.22 -1.87 -0.39
N ILE A 18 -3.76 -2.88 0.34
CA ILE A 18 -2.34 -3.09 0.62
C ILE A 18 -1.80 -4.14 -0.37
N PRO A 19 -0.96 -3.75 -1.35
CA PRO A 19 -0.42 -4.67 -2.33
C PRO A 19 0.72 -5.52 -1.78
N GLY A 20 0.88 -6.73 -2.33
CA GLY A 20 1.99 -7.64 -2.03
C GLY A 20 1.71 -8.64 -0.91
N ILE A 21 2.71 -9.46 -0.59
CA ILE A 21 2.66 -10.48 0.47
C ILE A 21 3.27 -9.87 1.73
N GLY A 22 2.60 -10.01 2.88
CA GLY A 22 3.00 -9.33 4.13
C GLY A 22 2.90 -7.79 4.10
N HIS A 23 2.82 -7.20 5.29
CA HIS A 23 2.96 -5.77 5.54
C HIS A 23 3.25 -5.56 7.04
N ASN A 24 3.86 -4.42 7.38
CA ASN A 24 4.21 -4.05 8.76
C ASN A 24 3.49 -2.76 9.19
N LEU A 25 2.33 -2.46 8.58
CA LEU A 25 1.59 -1.24 8.93
C LEU A 25 0.83 -1.48 10.22
N GLN A 26 0.86 -0.49 11.10
CA GLN A 26 0.14 -0.47 12.36
C GLN A 26 -0.87 0.69 12.35
N GLU A 27 -1.65 0.81 13.42
CA GLU A 27 -2.46 1.99 13.65
C GLU A 27 -1.55 3.25 13.68
N HIS A 28 -2.09 4.38 13.22
CA HIS A 28 -1.39 5.67 13.11
C HIS A 28 -0.17 5.72 12.17
N SER A 29 0.16 4.64 11.45
CA SER A 29 1.20 4.66 10.43
C SER A 29 0.84 5.62 9.28
N VAL A 30 1.82 6.42 8.84
CA VAL A 30 1.63 7.38 7.76
C VAL A 30 1.95 6.71 6.43
N VAL A 31 1.01 6.77 5.50
CA VAL A 31 1.09 6.05 4.22
C VAL A 31 0.80 6.97 3.04
N LEU A 32 1.43 6.66 1.90
CA LEU A 32 1.14 7.31 0.64
C LEU A 32 0.14 6.46 -0.14
N VAL A 33 -0.92 7.11 -0.65
CA VAL A 33 -1.99 6.46 -1.39
C VAL A 33 -1.97 6.91 -2.85
N ARG A 34 -2.25 5.98 -3.77
CA ARG A 34 -2.48 6.25 -5.19
C ARG A 34 -3.84 5.74 -5.64
N GLY A 35 -4.35 6.29 -6.74
CA GLY A 35 -5.56 5.79 -7.40
C GLY A 35 -5.35 4.39 -7.99
N GLY A 36 -6.39 3.56 -7.92
CA GLY A 36 -6.39 2.22 -8.51
C GLY A 36 -7.55 1.38 -7.98
N ARG A 37 -8.46 0.98 -8.86
CA ARG A 37 -9.59 0.10 -8.50
C ARG A 37 -9.11 -1.34 -8.40
N VAL A 38 -9.39 -1.98 -7.26
CA VAL A 38 -9.33 -3.44 -7.14
C VAL A 38 -10.67 -3.98 -7.63
N LYS A 39 -10.67 -4.75 -8.72
CA LYS A 39 -11.93 -5.30 -9.29
C LYS A 39 -12.65 -6.22 -8.32
N ASP A 40 -11.90 -6.92 -7.47
CA ASP A 40 -12.42 -7.94 -6.56
C ASP A 40 -13.11 -7.36 -5.31
N LEU A 41 -12.89 -6.08 -4.99
CA LEU A 41 -13.38 -5.48 -3.75
C LEU A 41 -14.28 -4.28 -4.06
N PRO A 42 -15.57 -4.30 -3.69
CA PRO A 42 -16.44 -3.14 -3.85
C PRO A 42 -15.96 -2.00 -2.94
N GLY A 43 -16.01 -0.76 -3.44
CA GLY A 43 -15.61 0.43 -2.68
C GLY A 43 -14.10 0.68 -2.57
N VAL A 44 -13.24 -0.27 -2.93
CA VAL A 44 -11.77 -0.10 -2.84
C VAL A 44 -11.21 0.45 -4.15
N ARG A 45 -11.07 1.78 -4.20
CA ARG A 45 -10.61 2.53 -5.38
C ARG A 45 -9.18 3.05 -5.27
N TYR A 46 -8.51 2.72 -4.17
CA TYR A 46 -7.18 3.24 -3.84
C TYR A 46 -6.23 2.12 -3.44
N HIS A 47 -4.95 2.32 -3.72
CA HIS A 47 -3.86 1.42 -3.34
C HIS A 47 -2.82 2.18 -2.51
N ILE A 48 -2.29 1.54 -1.48
CA ILE A 48 -1.11 2.04 -0.75
C ILE A 48 0.14 1.81 -1.60
N VAL A 49 0.98 2.85 -1.71
CA VAL A 49 2.30 2.77 -2.33
C VAL A 49 3.27 2.12 -1.33
N ARG A 50 4.08 1.18 -1.80
CA ARG A 50 5.08 0.48 -0.98
C ARG A 50 6.45 1.08 -1.22
N GLY A 51 7.31 1.05 -0.21
CA GLY A 51 8.67 1.59 -0.23
C GLY A 51 8.74 3.10 0.03
N THR A 52 7.67 3.70 0.56
CA THR A 52 7.59 5.13 0.86
C THR A 52 6.91 5.34 2.22
N LEU A 53 7.36 6.33 2.99
CA LEU A 53 6.90 6.58 4.38
C LEU A 53 7.01 5.28 5.21
N ASP A 54 6.03 4.98 6.05
CA ASP A 54 6.07 3.80 6.94
C ASP A 54 5.74 2.48 6.21
N ALA A 55 5.30 2.56 4.96
CA ALA A 55 4.94 1.39 4.16
C ALA A 55 6.19 0.70 3.58
N VAL A 56 6.84 -0.15 4.38
CA VAL A 56 8.05 -0.91 3.99
C VAL A 56 7.80 -1.79 2.75
N GLY A 57 8.83 -1.96 1.91
CA GLY A 57 8.79 -2.86 0.76
C GLY A 57 8.49 -4.31 1.11
N VAL A 58 8.11 -5.11 0.11
CA VAL A 58 7.87 -6.55 0.30
C VAL A 58 9.20 -7.30 0.41
N LYS A 59 9.35 -8.20 1.38
CA LYS A 59 10.58 -9.00 1.54
C LYS A 59 10.81 -9.93 0.34
N ASP A 60 12.07 -10.16 -0.01
CA ASP A 60 12.54 -11.13 -1.01
C ASP A 60 11.90 -11.02 -2.40
N ARG A 61 11.41 -9.83 -2.77
CA ARG A 61 10.81 -9.59 -4.08
C ARG A 61 11.92 -9.43 -5.14
N GLN A 62 12.09 -10.43 -5.99
CA GLN A 62 13.06 -10.35 -7.10
C GLN A 62 12.47 -9.70 -8.38
N GLN A 63 11.16 -9.86 -8.62
CA GLN A 63 10.47 -9.35 -9.82
C GLN A 63 9.38 -8.32 -9.51
N GLY A 64 9.19 -7.35 -10.42
CA GLY A 64 8.21 -6.27 -10.25
C GLY A 64 8.53 -5.34 -9.07
N ARG A 65 9.81 -5.21 -8.73
CA ARG A 65 10.33 -4.51 -7.55
C ARG A 65 9.85 -3.06 -7.41
N SER A 66 9.77 -2.34 -8.53
CA SER A 66 9.30 -0.95 -8.58
C SER A 66 7.87 -0.79 -8.06
N LYS A 67 7.01 -1.79 -8.25
CA LYS A 67 5.61 -1.75 -7.78
C LYS A 67 5.47 -2.01 -6.28
N TYR A 68 6.42 -2.74 -5.69
CA TYR A 68 6.37 -3.19 -4.30
C TYR A 68 7.44 -2.55 -3.40
N GLY A 69 8.10 -1.50 -3.88
CA GLY A 69 9.02 -0.69 -3.08
C GLY A 69 10.32 -1.39 -2.70
N VAL A 70 10.85 -2.25 -3.57
CA VAL A 70 12.04 -3.07 -3.29
C VAL A 70 13.22 -2.57 -4.12
N LYS A 71 14.39 -2.41 -3.50
CA LYS A 71 15.62 -2.00 -4.20
C LYS A 71 16.25 -3.18 -4.94
N LYS A 72 17.07 -2.91 -5.95
CA LYS A 72 17.88 -3.94 -6.61
C LYS A 72 18.92 -4.44 -5.59
N PRO A 73 19.01 -5.76 -5.31
CA PRO A 73 20.09 -6.30 -4.52
C PRO A 73 21.42 -6.03 -5.25
N LYS A 74 22.46 -5.74 -4.48
CA LYS A 74 23.81 -5.51 -5.01
C LYS A 74 24.40 -6.81 -5.53
#